data_AF-A0A0M9GUL0-F1
#
_entry.id   AF-A0A0M9GUL0-F1
#
_cell.length_a   1.000
_cell.length_b   1.000
_cell.length_c   1.000
_cell.angle_alpha   90.00
_cell.angle_beta   90.00
_cell.angle_gamma   90.00
#
_symmetry.space_group_name_H-M   'P 1'
#
loop_
_entity.id
_entity.type
_entity.pdbx_description
1 polymer ?
#
loop_
_entity_poly.entity_id
_entity_poly.type
_entity_poly.pdbx_seq_one_letter_code
_entity_poly.pdbx_strand_id
1 'polypeptide(L)'
;MDAIQLGPLLIKKSYLVLLFSCLVAYLYIAIYFRKKPEIFKTVENHLTTGLLIWVLIFKFSIIIFRPSIIWTNPYGLLFLTGGTRGFYLAMVVTIVFLFWKLHQSNIHIKTSVIILIPSIFIIISSYYGIMAIL
;
A
#
# COMPACT_ATOMS: atom_id res chain seq x y z
N MET A 1 -12.91 20.72 -6.07
CA MET A 1 -13.81 19.66 -6.62
C MET A 1 -13.09 18.31 -6.44
N ASP A 2 -13.06 17.81 -5.21
CA ASP A 2 -11.99 16.89 -4.74
C ASP A 2 -12.46 15.45 -4.48
N ALA A 3 -13.76 15.20 -4.66
CA ALA A 3 -14.34 13.88 -4.53
C ALA A 3 -15.43 13.68 -5.58
N ILE A 4 -15.50 12.46 -6.10
CA ILE A 4 -16.61 11.98 -6.91
C ILE A 4 -17.60 11.35 -5.94
N GLN A 5 -18.80 11.92 -5.84
CA GLN A 5 -19.86 11.40 -5.00
C GLN A 5 -20.77 10.50 -5.84
N LEU A 6 -20.71 9.20 -5.59
CA LEU A 6 -21.59 8.19 -6.19
C LEU A 6 -22.60 7.78 -5.11
N GLY A 7 -23.68 8.56 -4.97
CA GLY A 7 -24.68 8.36 -3.92
C GLY A 7 -24.08 8.53 -2.50
N PRO A 8 -24.19 7.52 -1.61
CA PRO A 8 -23.59 7.60 -0.27
C PRO A 8 -22.07 7.37 -0.27
N LEU A 9 -21.48 6.90 -1.38
CA LEU A 9 -20.05 6.63 -1.49
C LEU A 9 -19.32 7.88 -1.98
N LEU A 10 -18.48 8.43 -1.10
CA LEU A 10 -17.68 9.62 -1.36
C LEU A 10 -16.24 9.18 -1.65
N ILE A 11 -15.89 9.09 -2.93
CA ILE A 11 -14.55 8.66 -3.37
C ILE A 11 -13.70 9.90 -3.63
N LYS A 12 -12.72 10.14 -2.76
CA LYS A 12 -11.74 11.21 -2.98
C LYS A 12 -10.90 10.90 -4.22
N LYS A 13 -10.70 11.91 -5.07
CA LYS A 13 -9.85 11.78 -6.27
C LYS A 13 -8.43 11.31 -5.92
N SER A 14 -7.91 11.72 -4.76
CA SER A 14 -6.60 11.27 -4.28
C SER A 14 -6.48 9.75 -4.11
N TYR A 15 -7.55 9.04 -3.78
CA TYR A 15 -7.53 7.57 -3.69
C TYR A 15 -7.48 6.91 -5.07
N LEU A 16 -8.15 7.48 -6.07
CA LEU A 16 -8.05 7.04 -7.45
C LEU A 16 -6.63 7.24 -8.01
N VAL A 17 -6.05 8.40 -7.75
CA VAL A 17 -4.67 8.72 -8.18
C VAL A 17 -3.66 7.78 -7.51
N LEU A 18 -3.84 7.48 -6.21
CA LEU A 18 -3.00 6.51 -5.50
C LEU A 18 -3.12 5.11 -6.11
N LEU A 19 -4.34 4.64 -6.41
CA LEU A 19 -4.59 3.36 -7.07
C LEU A 19 -3.89 3.29 -8.43
N PHE A 20 -4.01 4.35 -9.23
CA PHE A 20 -3.36 4.43 -10.53
C PHE A 20 -1.82 4.43 -10.40
N SER A 21 -1.28 5.16 -9.42
CA SER A 21 0.17 5.17 -9.14
C SER A 21 0.69 3.79 -8.75
N CYS A 22 -0.09 3.03 -7.98
CA CYS A 22 0.23 1.65 -7.63
C CYS A 22 0.20 0.72 -8.85
N LEU A 23 -0.78 0.89 -9.76
CA LEU A 23 -0.83 0.14 -11.02
C LEU A 23 0.40 0.38 -11.90
N VAL A 24 0.85 1.63 -12.02
CA VAL A 24 2.07 1.97 -12.78
C VAL A 24 3.30 1.27 -12.18
N ALA A 25 3.43 1.26 -10.86
CA ALA A 25 4.52 0.56 -10.19
C ALA A 25 4.45 -0.97 -10.37
N TYR A 26 3.25 -1.56 -10.34
CA TYR A 26 3.06 -2.97 -10.64
C TYR A 26 3.47 -3.32 -12.09
N LEU A 27 3.10 -2.48 -13.06
CA LEU A 27 3.50 -2.66 -14.46
C LEU A 27 5.03 -2.61 -14.63
N TYR A 28 5.71 -1.71 -13.91
CA TYR A 28 7.18 -1.68 -13.88
C TYR A 28 7.77 -3.02 -13.42
N ILE A 29 7.25 -3.59 -12.32
CA ILE A 29 7.71 -4.89 -11.79
C ILE A 29 7.42 -6.01 -12.78
N ALA A 30 6.23 -6.02 -13.39
CA ALA A 30 5.82 -7.03 -14.36
C ALA A 30 6.71 -7.01 -15.62
N ILE A 31 7.05 -5.82 -16.13
CA ILE A 31 7.94 -5.66 -17.28
C ILE A 31 9.37 -6.11 -16.92
N TYR A 32 9.86 -5.72 -15.74
CA TYR A 32 11.22 -6.05 -15.29
C TYR A 32 11.45 -7.56 -15.14
N PHE A 33 10.46 -8.29 -14.59
CA PHE A 33 10.55 -9.74 -14.39
C PHE A 33 9.93 -10.59 -15.50
N ARG A 34 9.52 -9.99 -16.62
CA ARG A 34 8.94 -10.72 -17.77
C ARG A 34 9.80 -11.89 -18.26
N LYS A 35 11.14 -11.77 -18.15
CA LYS A 35 12.10 -12.80 -18.54
C LYS A 35 12.39 -13.85 -17.45
N LYS A 36 11.88 -13.69 -16.23
CA LYS A 36 12.13 -14.56 -15.06
C LYS A 36 10.82 -14.82 -14.29
N PRO A 37 9.91 -15.65 -14.84
CA PRO A 37 8.56 -15.82 -14.29
C PRO A 37 8.52 -16.41 -12.87
N GLU A 38 9.51 -17.22 -12.48
CA GLU A 38 9.61 -17.78 -11.13
C GLU A 38 9.84 -16.69 -10.07
N ILE A 39 10.70 -15.71 -10.39
CA ILE A 39 10.97 -14.57 -9.51
C ILE A 39 9.76 -13.65 -9.49
N PHE A 40 9.12 -13.41 -10.64
CA PHE A 40 7.89 -12.62 -10.71
C PHE A 40 6.80 -13.18 -9.79
N LYS A 41 6.51 -14.49 -9.89
CA LYS A 41 5.49 -15.16 -9.06
C LYS A 41 5.80 -15.06 -7.57
N THR A 42 7.08 -15.16 -7.20
CA THR A 42 7.52 -14.99 -5.80
C THR A 42 7.31 -13.56 -5.32
N VAL A 43 7.69 -12.56 -6.13
CA VAL A 43 7.49 -11.14 -5.82
C VAL A 43 6.02 -10.79 -5.73
N GLU A 44 5.19 -11.27 -6.66
CA GLU A 44 3.75 -11.05 -6.68
C GLU A 44 3.06 -11.64 -5.44
N ASN A 45 3.47 -12.83 -5.01
CA ASN A 45 2.95 -13.44 -3.78
C ASN A 45 3.31 -12.60 -2.54
N HIS A 46 4.54 -12.08 -2.48
CA HIS A 46 4.98 -11.19 -1.39
C HIS A 46 4.25 -9.85 -1.42
N LEU A 47 4.01 -9.27 -2.61
CA LEU A 47 3.24 -8.04 -2.77
C LEU A 47 1.79 -8.23 -2.32
N THR A 48 1.15 -9.33 -2.72
CA THR A 48 -0.22 -9.67 -2.33
C THR A 48 -0.31 -9.85 -0.81
N THR A 49 0.65 -10.56 -0.22
CA THR A 49 0.76 -10.73 1.23
C THR A 49 0.97 -9.38 1.93
N GLY A 50 1.85 -8.53 1.39
CA GLY A 50 2.13 -7.19 1.92
C GLY A 50 0.92 -6.26 1.85
N LEU A 51 0.12 -6.34 0.78
CA LEU A 51 -1.14 -5.61 0.63
C LEU A 51 -2.16 -6.07 1.67
N LEU A 52 -2.28 -7.39 1.89
CA LEU A 52 -3.17 -7.93 2.90
C LEU A 52 -2.77 -7.48 4.32
N ILE A 53 -1.47 -7.50 4.62
CA ILE A 53 -0.91 -6.94 5.86
C ILE A 53 -1.21 -5.44 5.96
N TRP A 54 -1.04 -4.69 4.88
CA TRP A 54 -1.35 -3.25 4.85
C TRP A 54 -2.81 -2.99 5.21
N VAL A 55 -3.75 -3.73 4.60
CA VAL A 55 -5.19 -3.61 4.87
C VAL A 55 -5.51 -3.96 6.32
N LEU A 56 -4.94 -5.05 6.84
CA LEU A 56 -5.14 -5.45 8.24
C LEU A 56 -4.63 -4.36 9.18
N ILE A 57 -3.40 -3.90 9.00
CA ILE A 57 -2.81 -2.88 9.87
C ILE A 57 -3.57 -1.55 9.75
N PHE A 58 -3.96 -1.15 8.54
CA PHE A 58 -4.75 0.06 8.33
C PHE A 58 -6.09 -0.03 9.07
N LYS A 59 -6.78 -1.17 8.98
CA LYS A 59 -8.05 -1.40 9.66
C LYS A 59 -7.89 -1.40 11.19
N PHE A 60 -6.90 -2.11 11.71
CA PHE A 60 -6.66 -2.25 13.15
C PHE A 60 -5.87 -1.09 13.77
N SER A 61 -5.34 -0.17 12.97
CA SER A 61 -4.59 1.00 13.45
C SER A 61 -5.39 1.86 14.43
N ILE A 62 -6.73 1.83 14.36
CA ILE A 62 -7.58 2.56 15.30
C ILE A 62 -7.42 2.09 16.74
N ILE A 63 -7.08 0.82 16.98
CA ILE A 63 -6.81 0.27 18.32
C ILE A 63 -5.60 0.98 18.92
N ILE A 64 -4.57 1.22 18.10
CA ILE A 64 -3.33 1.87 18.52
C ILE A 64 -3.56 3.36 18.79
N PHE A 65 -4.28 4.05 17.90
CA PHE A 65 -4.46 5.50 17.99
C PHE A 65 -5.62 5.96 18.87
N ARG A 66 -6.62 5.10 19.11
CA ARG A 66 -7.80 5.37 19.95
C ARG A 66 -8.18 4.12 20.76
N PRO A 67 -7.37 3.73 21.75
CA PRO A 67 -7.62 2.52 22.55
C PRO A 67 -8.93 2.60 23.36
N SER A 68 -9.42 3.80 23.69
CA SER A 68 -10.67 4.00 24.42
C SER A 68 -11.92 3.48 23.68
N ILE A 69 -11.85 3.33 22.34
CA ILE A 69 -12.96 2.79 21.52
C ILE A 69 -13.30 1.35 21.88
N ILE A 70 -12.33 0.56 22.37
CA ILE A 70 -12.54 -0.85 22.72
C ILE A 70 -13.61 -0.98 23.82
N TRP A 71 -13.59 -0.07 24.78
CA TRP A 71 -14.48 -0.09 25.93
C TRP A 71 -15.76 0.75 25.73
N THR A 72 -15.67 1.82 24.94
CA THR A 72 -16.77 2.77 24.77
C THR A 72 -17.68 2.44 23.59
N ASN A 73 -17.15 1.85 22.51
CA ASN A 73 -17.93 1.49 21.34
C ASN A 73 -17.24 0.36 20.53
N PRO A 74 -17.37 -0.91 20.98
CA PRO A 74 -16.71 -2.05 20.33
C PRO A 74 -17.21 -2.27 18.89
N TYR A 75 -18.47 -1.95 18.59
CA TYR A 75 -18.98 -2.01 17.21
C TYR A 75 -18.34 -0.94 16.30
N GLY A 76 -17.91 0.17 16.88
CA GLY A 76 -17.18 1.24 16.19
C GLY A 76 -15.89 0.78 15.52
N LEU A 77 -15.26 -0.31 15.98
CA LEU A 77 -14.07 -0.90 15.34
C LEU A 77 -14.31 -1.37 13.90
N LEU A 78 -15.54 -1.76 13.57
CA LEU A 78 -15.87 -2.25 12.22
C LEU A 78 -16.02 -1.09 11.23
N PHE A 79 -16.49 0.06 11.71
CA PHE A 79 -16.84 1.22 10.88
C PHE A 79 -15.78 2.31 10.87
N LEU A 80 -15.01 2.45 11.94
CA LEU A 80 -14.01 3.50 12.11
C LEU A 80 -12.62 3.00 11.67
N THR A 81 -11.80 3.91 11.17
CA THR A 81 -10.41 3.65 10.79
C THR A 81 -9.48 4.60 11.52
N GLY A 82 -8.18 4.29 11.57
CA GLY A 82 -7.17 5.20 12.12
C GLY A 82 -6.93 6.46 11.28
N GLY A 83 -7.70 6.67 10.20
CA GLY A 83 -7.60 7.82 9.32
C GLY A 83 -6.22 7.93 8.66
N THR A 84 -5.71 9.15 8.54
CA THR A 84 -4.41 9.44 7.93
C THR A 84 -3.24 8.82 8.71
N ARG A 85 -3.28 8.84 10.04
CA ARG A 85 -2.23 8.24 10.89
C ARG A 85 -2.15 6.73 10.71
N GLY A 86 -3.31 6.07 10.64
CA GLY A 86 -3.42 4.65 10.32
C GLY A 86 -2.82 4.29 8.97
N PHE A 87 -3.05 5.15 7.95
CA PHE A 87 -2.51 4.97 6.60
C PHE A 87 -0.97 4.98 6.61
N TYR A 88 -0.35 5.97 7.25
CA TYR A 88 1.11 6.04 7.33
C TYR A 88 1.71 4.87 8.12
N LEU A 89 1.07 4.46 9.22
CA LEU A 89 1.53 3.33 10.02
C LEU A 89 1.48 2.03 9.22
N ALA A 90 0.38 1.76 8.52
CA ALA A 90 0.27 0.61 7.63
C ALA A 90 1.34 0.64 6.53
N MET A 91 1.60 1.81 5.94
CA MET A 91 2.60 1.96 4.88
C MET A 91 4.01 1.65 5.38
N VAL A 92 4.41 2.19 6.52
CA VAL A 92 5.73 1.94 7.13
C VAL A 92 5.90 0.45 7.45
N VAL A 93 4.92 -0.18 8.10
CA VAL A 93 5.02 -1.59 8.48
C VAL A 93 5.05 -2.51 7.25
N THR A 94 4.25 -2.23 6.23
CA THR A 94 4.26 -3.03 4.99
C THR A 94 5.60 -2.89 4.25
N ILE A 95 6.19 -1.70 4.19
CA ILE A 95 7.52 -1.51 3.57
C ILE A 95 8.58 -2.32 4.31
N VAL A 96 8.60 -2.25 5.64
CA VAL A 96 9.55 -3.02 6.48
C VAL A 96 9.33 -4.53 6.29
N PHE A 97 8.07 -4.98 6.30
CA PHE A 97 7.71 -6.38 6.06
C PHE A 97 8.18 -6.87 4.69
N LEU A 98 7.91 -6.11 3.63
CA LEU A 98 8.32 -6.47 2.26
C LEU A 98 9.85 -6.53 2.17
N PHE A 99 10.56 -5.54 2.72
CA PHE A 99 12.02 -5.53 2.74
C PHE A 99 12.58 -6.78 3.45
N TRP A 100 12.04 -7.13 4.61
CA TRP A 100 12.45 -8.32 5.35
C TRP A 100 12.13 -9.61 4.58
N LYS A 101 10.92 -9.73 4.02
CA LYS A 101 10.49 -10.95 3.32
C LYS A 101 11.25 -11.18 2.02
N LEU A 102 11.56 -10.11 1.29
CA LEU A 102 12.41 -10.16 0.10
C LEU A 102 13.89 -10.40 0.44
N HIS A 103 14.36 -10.05 1.63
CA HIS A 103 15.70 -10.39 2.09
C HIS A 103 15.82 -11.88 2.50
N GLN A 104 14.78 -12.44 3.11
CA GLN A 104 14.75 -13.87 3.48
C GLN A 104 14.55 -14.80 2.29
N SER A 105 13.80 -14.36 1.27
CA SER A 105 13.73 -15.11 0.01
C SER A 105 15.10 -15.01 -0.64
N ASN A 106 15.69 -16.14 -1.03
CA ASN A 106 17.04 -16.32 -1.57
C ASN A 106 17.33 -15.54 -2.90
N ILE A 107 16.52 -14.54 -3.20
CA ILE A 107 16.72 -13.52 -4.22
C ILE A 107 17.86 -12.65 -3.75
N HIS A 108 18.92 -12.50 -4.56
CA HIS A 108 20.04 -11.62 -4.24
C HIS A 108 19.54 -10.28 -3.71
N ILE A 109 20.01 -9.87 -2.52
CA ILE A 109 19.67 -8.61 -1.84
C ILE A 109 19.70 -7.40 -2.80
N LYS A 110 20.64 -7.40 -3.75
CA LYS A 110 20.77 -6.37 -4.79
C LYS A 110 19.51 -6.25 -5.64
N THR A 111 18.92 -7.37 -6.05
CA THR A 111 17.68 -7.41 -6.83
C THR A 111 16.50 -6.94 -5.99
N SER A 112 16.41 -7.32 -4.71
CA SER A 112 15.32 -6.88 -3.83
C SER A 112 15.29 -5.36 -3.62
N VAL A 113 16.46 -4.76 -3.39
CA VAL A 113 16.62 -3.30 -3.23
C VAL A 113 16.32 -2.56 -4.53
N ILE A 114 16.79 -3.09 -5.68
CA ILE A 114 16.60 -2.47 -7.00
C ILE A 114 15.15 -2.54 -7.50
N ILE A 115 14.27 -3.31 -6.87
CA ILE A 115 12.84 -3.32 -7.18
C ILE A 115 12.09 -2.35 -6.26
N LEU A 116 12.31 -2.47 -4.94
CA LEU A 116 11.52 -1.74 -3.95
C LEU A 116 11.73 -0.22 -4.05
N ILE A 117 12.99 0.23 -4.17
CA ILE A 117 13.31 1.66 -4.23
C ILE A 117 12.66 2.34 -5.44
N PRO A 118 12.88 1.89 -6.70
CA PRO A 118 12.25 2.52 -7.84
C PRO A 118 10.73 2.36 -7.83
N SER A 119 10.17 1.28 -7.28
CA SER A 119 8.71 1.15 -7.15
C SER A 119 8.13 2.22 -6.25
N ILE A 120 8.76 2.49 -5.09
CA ILE A 120 8.34 3.57 -4.18
C ILE A 120 8.50 4.93 -4.87
N PHE A 121 9.61 5.15 -5.57
CA PHE A 121 9.87 6.39 -6.30
C PHE A 121 8.84 6.64 -7.41
N ILE A 122 8.48 5.61 -8.18
CA ILE A 122 7.43 5.67 -9.21
C ILE A 122 6.08 6.02 -8.59
N ILE A 123 5.71 5.41 -7.46
CA ILE A 123 4.45 5.72 -6.78
C ILE A 123 4.41 7.19 -6.35
N ILE A 124 5.50 7.68 -5.73
CA ILE A 124 5.58 9.07 -5.26
C ILE A 124 5.55 10.04 -6.44
N SER A 125 6.39 9.82 -7.46
CA SER A 125 6.49 10.69 -8.62
C SER A 125 5.19 10.71 -9.43
N SER A 126 4.56 9.57 -9.64
CA SER A 126 3.28 9.46 -10.34
C SER A 126 2.17 10.16 -9.56
N TYR A 127 2.12 9.94 -8.24
CA TYR A 127 1.11 10.57 -7.38
C TYR A 127 1.20 12.10 -7.42
N TYR A 128 2.38 12.67 -7.19
CA TYR A 128 2.56 14.11 -7.21
C TYR A 128 2.43 14.70 -8.62
N GLY A 129 2.87 13.97 -9.66
CA GLY A 129 2.71 14.40 -11.05
C GLY A 129 1.25 14.51 -11.46
N ILE A 130 0.44 13.49 -11.15
CA ILE A 130 -1.00 13.49 -11.47
C ILE A 130 -1.75 14.53 -10.62
N MET A 131 -1.41 14.66 -9.33
CA MET A 131 -2.03 15.65 -8.46
C MET A 131 -1.66 17.10 -8.82
N ALA A 132 -0.53 17.34 -9.48
CA ALA A 132 -0.16 18.69 -9.95
C ALA A 132 -0.97 19.14 -11.19
N ILE A 133 -1.55 18.20 -11.92
CA ILE A 133 -2.32 18.44 -13.15
C ILE A 133 -3.83 18.56 -12.86
N LEU A 134 -4.31 17.98 -11.75
CA LEU A 134 -5.71 17.95 -11.32
C LEU A 134 -6.09 19.11 -10.40
#